data_AF-A0A0Q6KMV5-F1
#
_entry.id   AF-A0A0Q6KMV5-F1
#
_cell.length_a   1.000
_cell.length_b   1.000
_cell.length_c   1.000
_cell.angle_alpha   90.00
_cell.angle_beta   90.00
_cell.angle_gamma   90.00
#
_symmetry.space_group_name_H-M   'P 1'
#
loop_
_entity.id
_entity.type
_entity.pdbx_description
1 polymer ?
#
loop_
_entity_poly.entity_id
_entity_poly.type
_entity_poly.pdbx_seq_one_letter_code
_entity_poly.pdbx_strand_id
1 'polypeptide(L)'
;MVIVALTILATALPVTSLTVREERKLATMLVCPERLPGDAARIANTDAFMMLYARYAPRSKAGERMALRDRILTAKKCRDLRPLQHTYPET
;
A
#
# COMPACT_ATOMS: atom_id res chain seq x y z
N MET A 1 19.59 -43.45 6.62
CA MET A 1 20.11 -42.07 6.82
C MET A 1 19.05 -41.12 6.29
N VAL A 2 18.39 -40.37 7.18
CA VAL A 2 17.27 -39.49 6.84
C VAL A 2 17.84 -38.16 6.36
N ILE A 3 17.65 -37.84 5.07
CA ILE A 3 18.03 -36.55 4.51
C ILE A 3 16.98 -35.54 5.00
N VAL A 4 17.35 -34.73 5.98
CA VAL A 4 16.53 -33.61 6.46
C VAL A 4 16.55 -32.54 5.38
N ALA A 5 15.41 -32.37 4.71
CA ALA A 5 15.19 -31.32 3.73
C ALA A 5 15.33 -29.96 4.41
N LEU A 6 16.41 -29.24 4.10
CA LEU A 6 16.59 -27.85 4.48
C LEU A 6 15.72 -26.99 3.55
N THR A 7 14.46 -26.77 3.93
CA THR A 7 13.58 -25.82 3.26
C THR A 7 14.07 -24.41 3.59
N ILE A 8 14.73 -23.78 2.62
CA ILE A 8 15.10 -22.37 2.68
C ILE A 8 13.80 -21.58 2.65
N LEU A 9 13.39 -21.11 3.83
CA LEU A 9 12.31 -20.15 3.99
C LEU A 9 12.81 -18.83 3.41
N ALA A 10 12.69 -18.66 2.10
CA ALA A 10 12.89 -17.37 1.45
C ALA A 10 11.85 -16.42 2.02
N THR A 11 12.25 -15.61 2.99
CA THR A 11 11.45 -14.49 3.47
C THR A 11 11.29 -13.55 2.29
N ALA A 12 10.13 -13.61 1.64
CA ALA A 12 9.70 -12.64 0.66
C ALA A 12 9.52 -11.30 1.38
N LEU A 13 10.64 -10.60 1.61
CA LEU A 13 10.59 -9.17 1.86
C LEU A 13 9.79 -8.60 0.69
N PRO A 14 8.69 -7.88 0.93
CA PRO A 14 8.00 -7.21 -0.16
C PRO A 14 9.05 -6.28 -0.77
N VAL A 15 9.54 -6.63 -1.97
CA VAL A 15 10.49 -5.82 -2.72
C VAL A 15 9.71 -4.63 -3.25
N THR A 16 9.38 -3.71 -2.35
CA THR A 16 9.01 -2.37 -2.76
C THR A 16 10.31 -1.74 -3.24
N SER A 17 10.28 -1.03 -4.36
CA SER A 17 11.43 -0.22 -4.78
C SER A 17 11.63 1.01 -3.90
N LEU A 18 10.92 1.09 -2.77
CA LEU A 18 10.87 2.24 -1.89
C LEU A 18 11.87 2.07 -0.76
N THR A 19 12.55 3.15 -0.42
CA THR A 19 13.34 3.21 0.81
C THR A 19 12.42 3.29 2.02
N VAL A 20 12.92 2.87 3.19
CA VAL A 20 12.21 2.97 4.48
C VAL A 20 11.71 4.40 4.75
N ARG A 21 12.47 5.41 4.33
CA ARG A 21 12.11 6.83 4.49
C ARG A 21 10.89 7.20 3.64
N GLU A 22 10.84 6.72 2.41
CA GLU A 22 9.73 6.97 1.47
C GLU A 22 8.47 6.26 1.92
N GLU A 23 8.57 5.00 2.36
CA GLU A 23 7.46 4.26 2.94
C GLU A 23 6.89 4.96 4.17
N ARG A 24 7.76 5.45 5.08
CA ARG A 24 7.31 6.21 6.25
C ARG A 24 6.59 7.49 5.83
N LYS A 25 7.07 8.20 4.81
CA LYS A 25 6.42 9.43 4.31
C LYS A 25 5.05 9.15 3.68
N LEU A 26 4.93 8.07 2.90
CA LEU A 26 3.64 7.58 2.38
C LEU A 26 2.68 7.22 3.52
N ALA A 27 3.18 6.53 4.56
CA ALA A 27 2.39 6.18 5.73
C ALA A 27 1.92 7.41 6.51
N THR A 28 2.73 8.45 6.65
CA THR A 28 2.32 9.70 7.33
C THR A 28 1.23 10.45 6.58
N MET A 29 1.28 10.48 5.25
CA MET A 29 0.28 11.16 4.42
C MET A 29 -1.10 10.49 4.51
N LEU A 30 -1.14 9.16 4.59
CA LEU A 30 -2.38 8.41 4.51
C LEU A 30 -3.26 8.59 5.76
N VAL A 31 -4.47 9.13 5.55
CA VAL A 31 -5.52 9.25 6.58
C VAL A 31 -6.43 8.02 6.55
N CYS A 32 -6.85 7.54 7.74
CA CYS A 32 -7.79 6.43 7.83
C CYS A 32 -9.16 6.80 7.19
N PRO A 33 -9.75 5.95 6.33
CA PRO A 33 -10.97 6.25 5.57
C PRO A 33 -12.16 6.74 6.40
N GLU A 34 -12.35 6.22 7.61
CA GLU A 34 -13.44 6.57 8.52
C GLU A 34 -13.35 7.98 9.11
N ARG A 35 -12.19 8.63 8.98
CA ARG A 35 -11.98 10.03 9.41
C ARG A 35 -12.24 11.04 8.29
N LEU A 36 -12.53 10.58 7.08
CA LEU A 36 -12.70 11.43 5.91
C LEU A 36 -14.19 11.72 5.67
N PRO A 37 -14.56 12.96 5.26
CA PRO A 37 -15.96 13.39 5.11
C PRO A 37 -16.61 12.88 3.81
N GLY A 38 -16.69 11.56 3.64
CA GLY A 38 -17.36 10.89 2.52
C GLY A 38 -16.43 10.39 1.42
N ASP A 39 -17.02 9.82 0.36
CA ASP A 39 -16.29 9.09 -0.67
C ASP A 39 -15.36 9.97 -1.51
N ALA A 40 -15.75 11.20 -1.82
CA ALA A 40 -14.89 12.14 -2.54
C ALA A 40 -13.56 12.40 -1.79
N ALA A 41 -13.61 12.56 -0.47
CA ALA A 41 -12.42 12.75 0.35
C ALA A 41 -11.57 11.47 0.45
N ARG A 42 -12.21 10.29 0.48
CA ARG A 42 -11.52 8.99 0.46
C ARG A 42 -10.79 8.74 -0.86
N ILE A 43 -11.41 9.11 -1.99
CA ILE A 43 -10.81 9.04 -3.33
C ILE A 43 -9.63 10.00 -3.39
N ALA A 44 -9.82 11.28 -3.04
CA ALA A 44 -8.74 12.26 -3.07
C ALA A 44 -7.52 11.87 -2.19
N ASN A 45 -7.77 11.31 -1.00
CA ASN A 45 -6.70 10.79 -0.13
C ASN A 45 -5.98 9.59 -0.78
N THR A 46 -6.70 8.73 -1.48
CA THR A 46 -6.11 7.59 -2.21
C THR A 46 -5.34 8.06 -3.44
N ASP A 47 -5.87 8.99 -4.23
CA ASP A 47 -5.17 9.60 -5.38
C ASP A 47 -3.88 10.28 -4.96
N ALA A 48 -3.91 11.06 -3.87
CA ALA A 48 -2.71 11.70 -3.32
C ALA A 48 -1.63 10.67 -2.96
N PHE A 49 -2.03 9.55 -2.35
CA PHE A 49 -1.13 8.45 -2.06
C PHE A 49 -0.58 7.80 -3.33
N MET A 50 -1.43 7.48 -4.29
CA MET A 50 -1.04 6.83 -5.55
C MET A 50 -0.07 7.70 -6.35
N MET A 51 -0.34 9.00 -6.45
CA MET A 51 0.55 9.96 -7.09
C MET A 51 1.89 10.07 -6.37
N LEU A 52 1.89 10.13 -5.03
CA LEU A 52 3.15 10.22 -4.29
C LEU A 52 3.97 8.95 -4.43
N TYR A 53 3.34 7.77 -4.38
CA TYR A 53 4.01 6.49 -4.61
C TYR A 53 4.63 6.48 -6.00
N ALA A 54 3.87 6.84 -7.04
CA ALA A 54 4.35 6.87 -8.42
C ALA A 54 5.56 7.80 -8.61
N ARG A 55 5.70 8.87 -7.83
CA ARG A 55 6.91 9.71 -7.87
C ARG A 55 8.16 9.00 -7.33
N TYR A 56 8.02 8.20 -6.27
CA TYR A 56 9.13 7.43 -5.70
C TYR A 56 9.44 6.18 -6.52
N ALA A 57 8.42 5.56 -7.11
CA ALA A 57 8.52 4.35 -7.90
C ALA A 57 7.74 4.49 -9.22
N PRO A 58 8.28 5.19 -10.23
CA PRO A 58 7.55 5.49 -11.47
C PRO A 58 7.11 4.27 -12.28
N ARG A 59 7.81 3.14 -12.11
CA ARG A 59 7.51 1.88 -12.80
C ARG A 59 6.58 0.95 -12.01
N SER A 60 6.10 1.39 -10.84
CA SER A 60 5.19 0.59 -10.01
C SER A 60 3.81 0.49 -10.64
N LYS A 61 3.14 -0.65 -10.49
CA LYS A 61 1.76 -0.86 -10.98
C LYS A 61 0.73 -0.38 -9.98
N ALA A 62 -0.51 -0.13 -10.41
CA ALA A 62 -1.56 0.33 -9.49
C ALA A 62 -1.83 -0.71 -8.39
N GLY A 63 -1.82 -1.99 -8.73
CA GLY A 63 -1.94 -3.09 -7.75
C GLY A 63 -0.86 -3.09 -6.65
N GLU A 64 0.39 -2.75 -6.98
CA GLU A 64 1.49 -2.69 -5.99
C GLU A 64 1.30 -1.51 -5.03
N ARG A 65 0.88 -0.37 -5.57
CA ARG A 65 0.58 0.83 -4.80
C ARG A 65 -0.59 0.57 -3.85
N MET A 66 -1.66 -0.05 -4.35
CA MET A 66 -2.82 -0.45 -3.54
C MET A 66 -2.45 -1.45 -2.46
N ALA A 67 -1.62 -2.45 -2.76
CA ALA A 67 -1.15 -3.40 -1.77
C ALA A 67 -0.39 -2.72 -0.62
N LEU A 68 0.49 -1.74 -0.90
CA LEU A 68 1.15 -0.99 0.17
C LEU A 68 0.17 -0.14 0.98
N ARG A 69 -0.77 0.54 0.30
CA ARG A 69 -1.81 1.31 0.97
C ARG A 69 -2.57 0.45 1.98
N ASP A 70 -3.03 -0.72 1.56
CA ASP A 70 -3.83 -1.61 2.41
C ASP A 70 -3.01 -2.16 3.58
N ARG A 71 -1.73 -2.46 3.38
CA ARG A 71 -0.80 -2.78 4.48
C ARG A 71 -0.68 -1.65 5.49
N ILE A 72 -0.53 -0.40 5.02
CA ILE A 72 -0.44 0.78 5.90
C ILE A 72 -1.74 0.99 6.67
N LEU A 73 -2.89 0.87 6.01
CA LEU A 73 -4.20 1.01 6.67
C LEU A 73 -4.41 -0.07 7.74
N THR A 74 -4.03 -1.31 7.43
CA THR A 74 -4.05 -2.43 8.37
C THR A 74 -3.14 -2.17 9.57
N ALA A 75 -1.91 -1.73 9.34
CA ALA A 75 -0.94 -1.41 10.39
C ALA A 75 -1.42 -0.26 11.29
N LYS A 76 -2.13 0.73 10.72
CA LYS A 76 -2.76 1.82 11.46
C LYS A 76 -4.04 1.42 12.21
N LYS A 77 -4.51 0.18 12.04
CA LYS A 77 -5.78 -0.32 12.57
C LYS A 77 -6.96 0.56 12.12
N CYS A 78 -6.90 1.08 10.89
CA CYS A 78 -8.03 1.83 10.33
C CYS A 78 -9.24 0.90 10.18
N ARG A 79 -10.45 1.43 10.34
CA ARG A 79 -11.66 0.63 10.19
C ARG A 79 -11.86 0.27 8.72
N ASP A 80 -12.14 -1.00 8.45
CA ASP A 80 -12.48 -1.43 7.10
C ASP A 80 -13.87 -0.88 6.73
N LEU A 81 -13.89 -0.03 5.72
CA LEU A 81 -15.10 0.58 5.18
C LEU A 81 -15.40 -0.04 3.82
N ARG A 82 -16.67 0.02 3.41
CA ARG A 82 -17.13 -0.48 2.10
C ARG A 82 -16.13 -0.10 0.99
N PRO A 83 -15.77 -1.05 0.10
CA PRO A 83 -14.80 -0.80 -0.95
C PRO A 83 -15.26 0.36 -1.82
N LEU A 84 -14.33 1.25 -2.16
CA LEU A 84 -14.59 2.33 -3.10
C LEU A 84 -14.88 1.71 -4.47
N GLN A 85 -16.01 2.06 -5.08
CA GLN A 85 -16.27 1.77 -6.48
C GLN A 85 -15.55 2.81 -7.35
N HIS A 86 -14.22 2.75 -7.37
CA HIS A 86 -13.38 3.62 -8.17
C HIS A 86 -12.21 2.81 -8.75
N THR A 87 -12.09 2.83 -10.08
CA THR A 87 -11.03 2.13 -10.79
C THR A 87 -9.84 3.06 -10.98
N TYR A 88 -8.69 2.66 -10.46
CA TYR A 88 -7.43 3.37 -10.69
C TYR A 88 -6.78 2.82 -11.97
N PRO A 89 -6.34 3.67 -12.91
CA PRO A 89 -5.73 3.21 -14.15
C PRO A 89 -4.39 2.51 -13.89
N GLU A 90 -4.13 1.44 -14.63
CA GLU A 90 -2.81 0.81 -14.72
C GLU A 90 -1.94 1.66 -15.64
N THR A 91 -1.06 2.48 -15.07
CA THR A 91 -0.09 3.31 -15.80
C THR A 91 1.31 2.73 -15.70
#